data_AF-A0A8T4PXB2-F1
#
_entry.id   AF-A0A8T4PXB2-F1
#
_cell.length_a   1.000
_cell.length_b   1.000
_cell.length_c   1.000
_cell.angle_alpha   90.00
_cell.angle_beta   90.00
_cell.angle_gamma   90.00
#
_symmetry.space_group_name_H-M   'P 1'
#
loop_
_entity.id
_entity.type
_entity.pdbx_description
1 polymer ?
#
loop_
_entity_poly.entity_id
_entity_poly.type
_entity_poly.pdbx_seq_one_letter_code
_entity_poly.pdbx_strand_id
1 'polypeptide(L)' 'MEILEISNDGIVTLTPQIIKDMGLQTGDPLLLFCDDGYLLIQKIDIGKLKNEIKRIVNKYSTASS' A
#
# COMPACT_ATOMS: atom_id res chain seq x y z
N MET A 1 -14.93 -10.04 12.12
CA MET A 1 -15.22 -8.90 11.24
C MET A 1 -15.36 -7.69 12.15
N GLU A 2 -14.41 -6.75 12.08
CA GLU A 2 -14.42 -5.50 12.87
C GLU A 2 -15.03 -4.41 11.99
N ILE A 3 -15.94 -3.59 12.55
CA ILE A 3 -16.59 -2.50 11.83
C ILE A 3 -15.94 -1.19 12.27
N LEU A 4 -15.40 -0.43 11.31
CA LEU A 4 -14.83 0.90 11.55
C LEU A 4 -15.79 1.96 11.01
N GLU A 5 -16.00 3.02 11.77
CA GLU A 5 -16.81 4.15 11.34
C GLU A 5 -16.00 5.09 10.44
N ILE A 6 -16.67 5.62 9.40
CA ILE A 6 -16.15 6.68 8.54
C ILE A 6 -16.61 8.00 9.15
N SER A 7 -15.69 8.92 9.43
CA SER A 7 -16.04 10.26 9.89
C SER A 7 -16.76 11.06 8.80
N ASN A 8 -17.37 12.19 9.19
CA ASN A 8 -18.03 13.09 8.22
C ASN A 8 -17.07 13.66 7.16
N ASP A 9 -15.76 13.64 7.43
CA ASP A 9 -14.72 14.09 6.51
C ASP A 9 -14.21 12.94 5.60
N GLY A 10 -14.85 11.77 5.66
CA GLY A 10 -14.44 10.59 4.89
C GLY A 10 -13.21 9.87 5.46
N ILE A 11 -12.84 10.13 6.72
CA ILE A 11 -11.64 9.56 7.34
C ILE A 11 -12.03 8.29 8.11
N VAL A 12 -11.31 7.20 7.84
CA VAL A 12 -11.38 5.96 8.62
C VAL A 12 -10.14 5.89 9.52
N THR A 13 -10.38 5.78 10.82
CA THR A 13 -9.28 5.57 11.79
C THR A 13 -9.03 4.08 11.96
N LEU A 14 -7.85 3.62 11.56
CA LEU A 14 -7.43 2.23 11.79
C LEU A 14 -7.14 2.01 13.28
N THR A 15 -7.59 0.90 13.84
CA THR A 15 -7.30 0.55 15.23
C THR A 15 -5.83 0.19 15.43
N PRO A 16 -5.28 0.34 16.64
CA PRO A 16 -3.90 -0.03 16.93
C PRO A 16 -3.55 -1.49 16.58
N GLN A 17 -4.54 -2.38 16.67
CA GLN A 17 -4.38 -3.79 16.29
C GLN A 17 -4.17 -3.93 14.77
N ILE A 18 -4.99 -3.30 13.95
CA ILE A 18 -4.84 -3.30 12.48
C ILE A 18 -3.50 -2.68 12.06
N ILE A 19 -3.12 -1.55 12.68
CA ILE A 19 -1.82 -0.89 12.43
C ILE A 19 -0.68 -1.85 12.72
N LYS A 20 -0.73 -2.57 13.85
CA LYS A 20 0.29 -3.55 14.23
C LYS A 20 0.33 -4.74 13.28
N ASP A 21 -0.82 -5.31 12.94
CA ASP A 21 -0.92 -6.49 12.08
C ASP A 21 -0.48 -6.21 10.66
N MET A 22 -0.78 -5.00 10.14
CA MET A 22 -0.31 -4.54 8.84
C MET A 22 1.13 -3.97 8.87
N GLY A 23 1.74 -3.88 10.06
CA GLY A 23 3.08 -3.31 10.25
C GLY A 23 3.20 -1.87 9.76
N LEU A 24 2.16 -1.05 9.99
CA LEU A 24 2.08 0.33 9.53
C LEU A 24 2.75 1.31 10.51
N GLN A 25 3.29 2.39 9.94
CA GLN A 25 3.80 3.55 10.65
C GLN A 25 3.22 4.83 10.04
N THR A 26 3.16 5.90 10.84
CA THR A 26 2.72 7.21 10.35
C THR A 26 3.57 7.66 9.16
N GLY A 27 2.91 8.00 8.05
CA GLY A 27 3.57 8.40 6.80
C GLY A 27 3.85 7.25 5.84
N ASP A 28 3.56 6.00 6.21
CA ASP A 28 3.64 4.89 5.26
C ASP A 28 2.68 5.10 4.07
N PRO A 29 3.16 4.87 2.84
CA PRO A 29 2.32 4.95 1.66
C PRO A 29 1.36 3.76 1.61
N LEU A 30 0.08 4.06 1.41
CA LEU A 30 -0.99 3.09 1.24
C LEU A 30 -1.56 3.18 -0.17
N LEU A 31 -1.80 2.03 -0.79
CA LEU A 31 -2.63 1.91 -1.99
C LEU A 31 -4.08 1.71 -1.56
N LEU A 32 -4.98 2.49 -2.13
CA LEU A 32 -6.43 2.37 -1.95
C LEU A 32 -7.04 1.97 -3.28
N PHE A 33 -7.84 0.91 -3.30
CA PHE A 33 -8.59 0.50 -4.49
C PHE A 33 -9.96 -0.04 -4.12
N CYS A 34 -10.92 0.14 -5.03
CA CYS A 34 -12.29 -0.33 -4.85
C CYS A 34 -12.46 -1.66 -5.60
N ASP A 35 -13.02 -2.66 -4.93
CA ASP A 35 -13.34 -3.96 -5.51
C ASP A 35 -14.67 -4.45 -4.95
N ASP A 36 -15.65 -4.74 -5.82
CA ASP A 36 -17.00 -5.18 -5.45
C ASP A 36 -17.69 -4.36 -4.33
N GLY A 37 -17.45 -3.04 -4.31
CA GLY A 37 -18.00 -2.13 -3.30
C GLY A 37 -17.25 -2.10 -1.98
N TYR A 38 -16.14 -2.84 -1.87
CA TYR A 38 -15.21 -2.78 -0.75
C TYR A 38 -14.04 -1.86 -1.05
N LEU A 39 -13.61 -1.10 -0.04
CA LEU A 39 -12.35 -0.37 -0.09
C LEU A 39 -11.24 -1.27 0.45
N LEU A 40 -10.30 -1.63 -0.43
CA LEU A 40 -9.14 -2.42 -0.09
C LEU A 40 -7.95 -1.49 0.16
N ILE A 41 -7.22 -1.76 1.23
CA ILE A 41 -6.06 -0.97 1.67
C ILE A 41 -4.83 -1.89 1.68
N GLN A 42 -3.78 -1.50 0.96
CA GLN A 42 -2.54 -2.25 0.90
C GLN A 42 -1.35 -1.35 1.20
N LYS A 43 -0.48 -1.76 2.14
CA LYS A 43 0.81 -1.09 2.36
C LYS A 43 1.71 -1.26 1.13
N ILE A 44 2.28 -0.16 0.64
CA ILE A 44 3.26 -0.19 -0.46
C ILE A 44 4.67 -0.20 0.14
N ASP A 45 5.49 -1.16 -0.28
CA ASP A 45 6.93 -1.12 -0.06
C ASP A 45 7.61 -0.39 -1.23
N ILE A 46 7.86 0.92 -1.05
CA ILE A 46 8.56 1.74 -2.05
C ILE A 46 9.96 1.20 -2.33
N GLY A 47 10.65 0.66 -1.33
CA GLY A 47 11.98 0.09 -1.48
C GLY A 47 11.98 -1.10 -2.42
N LYS A 48 11.05 -2.03 -2.22
CA LYS A 48 10.84 -3.18 -3.11
C LYS A 48 10.46 -2.75 -4.52
N LEU A 49 9.55 -1.78 -4.66
CA LEU A 49 9.14 -1.25 -5.97
C LEU A 49 10.35 -0.65 -6.73
N LYS A 50 11.15 0.17 -6.06
CA LYS A 50 12.35 0.78 -6.63
C LYS A 50 13.35 -0.27 -7.09
N ASN A 51 13.53 -1.34 -6.31
CA ASN A 51 14.42 -2.45 -6.67
C ASN A 51 13.92 -3.22 -7.90
N GLU A 52 12.62 -3.50 -7.98
CA GLU A 52 12.02 -4.14 -9.15
C GLU A 52 12.15 -3.28 -10.42
N ILE A 53 11.87 -1.97 -10.32
CA ILE A 53 12.10 -1.04 -11.43
C ILE A 53 13.57 -1.07 -11.87
N LYS A 54 14.51 -1.00 -10.93
CA LYS A 54 15.95 -1.05 -11.23
C LYS A 54 16.34 -2.38 -11.92
N ARG A 55 15.80 -3.50 -11.46
CA ARG A 55 16.02 -4.83 -12.07
C ARG A 55 15.52 -4.88 -13.50
N ILE A 56 14.32 -4.37 -13.76
CA ILE A 56 13.71 -4.31 -15.09
C ILE A 56 14.55 -3.42 -16.02
N VAL A 57 14.87 -2.20 -15.60
CA VAL A 57 15.70 -1.27 -16.38
C VAL A 57 17.03 -1.92 -16.74
N ASN A 58 17.74 -2.49 -15.77
CA ASN A 58 19.02 -3.17 -16.02
C ASN A 58 18.89 -4.33 -17.01
N LYS A 59 17.81 -5.12 -16.95
CA LYS A 59 17.57 -6.26 -17.87
C LYS A 59 17.44 -5.79 -19.32
N TYR A 60 16.78 -4.65 -19.55
CA TYR A 60 16.54 -4.14 -20.91
C TYR A 60 17.62 -3.16 -21.40
N SER A 61 18.44 -2.58 -20.51
CA SER A 61 19.59 -1.76 -20.89
C SER A 61 20.78 -2.57 -21.43
N THR A 62 20.93 -3.84 -21.04
CA THR A 62 22.00 -4.73 -21.52
C THR A 62 21.60 -5.61 -22.70
N ALA A 63 20.32 -5.59 -23.12
CA ALA A 63 19.83 -6.39 -24.24
C ALA A 63 20.02 -5.70 -25.61
N SER A 64 20.51 -4.46 -25.64
CA SER A 64 20.69 -3.64 -26.84
C SER A 64 22.16 -3.41 -27.23
N SER A 65 23.09 -4.23 -26.73
CA SER A 65 24.51 -4.26 -27.13
C SER A 65 24.87 -5.56 -27.82
#